data_AF-A0A4Q3KT68-F1
#
_entry.id   AF-A0A4Q3KT68-F1
#
_cell.length_a   1.000
_cell.length_b   1.000
_cell.length_c   1.000
_cell.angle_alpha   90.00
_cell.angle_beta   90.00
_cell.angle_gamma   90.00
#
_symmetry.space_group_name_H-M   'P 1'
#
loop_
_entity.id
_entity.type
_entity.pdbx_description
1 polymer ?
#
loop_
_entity_poly.entity_id
_entity_poly.type
_entity_poly.pdbx_seq_one_letter_code
_entity_poly.pdbx_strand_id
1 'polypeptide(L)' 'MMSTITLALSKGRIFDETLPLLAAAGIQVLEDPEKSRKLI' A
#
# COMPACT_ATOMS: atom_id res chain seq x y z
N MET A 1 11.20 -19.46 -7.60
CA MET A 1 11.38 -18.01 -7.88
C MET A 1 10.29 -17.26 -7.15
N MET A 2 10.62 -16.21 -6.41
CA MET A 2 9.62 -15.31 -5.81
C MET A 2 9.31 -14.20 -6.81
N SER A 3 8.04 -14.06 -7.19
CA SER A 3 7.57 -13.00 -8.07
C SER A 3 7.19 -11.80 -7.21
N THR A 4 7.93 -10.71 -7.31
CA THR A 4 7.56 -9.45 -6.66
C THR A 4 6.31 -8.88 -7.33
N ILE A 5 5.29 -8.54 -6.54
CA ILE A 5 4.07 -7.89 -7.02
C ILE A 5 4.16 -6.41 -6.67
N THR A 6 4.15 -5.54 -7.68
CA THR A 6 4.11 -4.10 -7.49
C THR A 6 2.66 -3.62 -7.60
N LEU A 7 2.15 -3.00 -6.53
CA LEU A 7 0.81 -2.43 -6.49
C LEU A 7 0.90 -0.90 -6.52
N ALA A 8 0.38 -0.26 -7.57
CA ALA A 8 0.32 1.19 -7.67
C ALA A 8 -0.98 1.70 -7.05
N LEU A 9 -0.87 2.51 -5.99
CA LEU A 9 -2.00 3.14 -5.31
C LEU A 9 -1.84 4.66 -5.29
N SER A 10 -2.95 5.38 -5.44
CA SER A 10 -2.99 6.83 -5.28
C SER A 10 -2.99 7.21 -3.80
N LYS A 11 -2.22 8.24 -3.42
CA LYS A 11 -2.23 8.79 -2.05
C LYS A 11 -3.57 9.45 -1.70
N GLY A 12 -3.83 9.60 -0.40
CA GLY A 12 -5.06 10.19 0.15
C GLY A 12 -6.19 9.16 0.25
N ARG A 13 -7.43 9.58 -0.03
CA ARG A 13 -8.66 8.79 0.23
C ARG A 13 -8.63 7.36 -0.34
N ILE A 14 -8.07 7.16 -1.53
CA ILE A 14 -7.99 5.83 -2.17
C ILE A 14 -7.07 4.89 -1.36
N PHE A 15 -5.96 5.40 -0.82
CA PHE A 15 -5.08 4.63 0.04
C PHE A 15 -5.81 4.22 1.33
N ASP A 16 -6.47 5.17 1.99
CA ASP A 16 -7.19 4.92 3.24
C ASP A 16 -8.33 3.90 3.07
N GLU A 17 -9.06 3.98 1.97
CA GLU A 17 -10.15 3.04 1.64
C GLU A 17 -9.63 1.65 1.24
N THR A 18 -8.40 1.55 0.72
CA THR A 18 -7.82 0.26 0.31
C THR A 18 -7.06 -0.44 1.44
N LEU A 19 -6.61 0.26 2.48
CA LEU A 19 -5.99 -0.33 3.67
C LEU A 19 -6.79 -1.49 4.29
N PRO A 20 -8.11 -1.36 4.57
CA PRO A 20 -8.88 -2.47 5.13
C PRO A 20 -8.99 -3.67 4.17
N LEU A 21 -8.98 -3.43 2.85
CA LEU A 21 -9.00 -4.49 1.83
C LEU A 21 -7.67 -5.24 1.79
N LEU A 22 -6.55 -4.52 1.84
CA LEU A 22 -5.21 -5.11 1.92
C LEU A 22 -5.04 -5.90 3.21
N ALA A 23 -5.51 -5.36 4.34
CA ALA A 23 -5.46 -6.05 5.62
C ALA A 23 -6.28 -7.35 5.61
N ALA A 24 -7.46 -7.36 4.98
CA ALA A 24 -8.27 -8.56 4.80
C ALA A 24 -7.56 -9.63 3.95
N ALA A 25 -6.71 -9.22 3.01
CA ALA A 25 -5.82 -10.10 2.24
C ALA A 25 -4.53 -10.49 2.98
N GLY A 26 -4.35 -10.05 4.24
CA GLY A 26 -3.14 -10.31 5.03
C GLY A 26 -1.94 -9.45 4.64
N ILE A 27 -2.15 -8.37 3.88
CA ILE A 27 -1.11 -7.45 3.42
C ILE A 27 -1.12 -6.22 4.35
N GLN A 28 0.02 -5.93 4.99
CA GLN A 28 0.22 -4.74 5.82
C GLN A 28 1.24 -3.80 5.18
N VAL A 29 0.94 -2.51 5.22
CA VAL A 29 1.85 -1.47 4.77
C VAL A 29 2.87 -1.20 5.87
N LEU A 30 4.16 -1.29 5.55
CA LEU A 30 5.26 -1.13 6.52
C LEU A 30 5.68 0.32 6.74
N GLU A 31 5.36 1.21 5.81
CA GLU A 31 5.72 2.63 5.85
C GLU A 31 4.48 3.49 5.58
N ASP A 32 4.36 4.63 6.25
CA ASP A 32 3.28 5.60 5.98
C ASP A 32 3.62 6.41 4.71
N PRO A 33 2.90 6.22 3.59
CA PRO A 33 3.20 6.91 2.34
C PRO A 33 2.87 8.41 2.40
N GLU A 34 2.13 8.89 3.40
CA GLU A 34 1.92 10.34 3.61
C GLU A 34 3.14 11.00 4.26
N LYS A 35 3.85 10.28 5.12
CA LYS A 35 5.09 10.77 5.74
C LYS A 35 6.32 10.56 4.87
N SER A 36 6.22 9.71 3.85
CA SER A 36 7.30 9.37 2.93
C SER A 36 7.18 10.10 1.59
N ARG A 37 8.29 10.72 1.15
CA ARG A 37 8.44 11.25 -0.22
C ARG A 37 8.84 10.17 -1.24
N LYS A 38 9.01 8.91 -0.80
CA LYS A 38 9.25 7.81 -1.72
C LYS A 38 7.98 7.57 -2.55
N LEU A 39 8.19 7.28 -3.83
CA LEU A 39 7.13 6.92 -4.79
C LEU A 39 7.00 5.40 -4.95
N ILE A 40 7.80 4.64 -4.20
CA ILE A 40 7.92 3.19 -4.21
C ILE A 40 8.19 2.71 -2.78
#